data_AF-A0A967GRZ7-F1
#
_entry.id   AF-A0A967GRZ7-F1
#
_cell.length_a   1.000
_cell.length_b   1.000
_cell.length_c   1.000
_cell.angle_alpha   90.00
_cell.angle_beta   90.00
_cell.angle_gamma   90.00
#
_symmetry.space_group_name_H-M   'P 1'
#
loop_
_entity.id
_entity.type
_entity.pdbx_description
1 polymer ?
#
loop_
_entity_poly.entity_id
_entity_poly.type
_entity_poly.pdbx_seq_one_letter_code
_entity_poly.pdbx_strand_id
1 'polypeptide(L)'
;GETVLLGTRIGFDGVVLDQVPGTHAFRFSVDPGVRFPLHTAAPGKVMLAYLPDQERGSLLDRMTFPRFTPNTITNAADYEAELGMVRARGYGFDLAEEMEGQY
;
A
#
# COMPACT_ATOMS: atom_id res chain seq x y z
N GLY A 1 12.75 12.18 11.40
CA GLY A 1 12.78 10.99 10.52
C GLY A 1 11.38 10.44 10.40
N GLU A 2 10.99 10.03 9.20
CA GLU A 2 9.73 9.32 8.92
C GLU A 2 9.88 7.82 9.22
N THR A 3 8.76 7.11 9.38
CA THR A 3 8.76 5.66 9.65
C THR A 3 8.97 4.87 8.36
N VAL A 4 9.88 3.89 8.39
CA VAL A 4 10.12 2.97 7.27
C VAL A 4 9.59 1.58 7.64
N LEU A 5 8.90 0.94 6.70
CA LEU A 5 8.33 -0.39 6.85
C LEU A 5 9.02 -1.37 5.88
N LEU A 6 9.46 -2.51 6.39
CA LEU A 6 9.90 -3.66 5.60
C LEU A 6 8.86 -4.77 5.76
N GLY A 7 8.39 -5.35 4.66
CA GLY A 7 7.39 -6.41 4.70
C GLY A 7 7.56 -7.42 3.57
N THR A 8 6.94 -8.58 3.75
CA THR A 8 6.82 -9.64 2.74
C THR A 8 5.35 -9.96 2.50
N ARG A 9 5.04 -10.59 1.37
CA ARG A 9 3.68 -10.99 1.02
C ARG A 9 3.44 -12.45 1.38
N ILE A 10 2.30 -12.75 2.01
CA ILE A 10 1.81 -14.12 2.22
C ILE A 10 0.38 -14.22 1.69
N GLY A 11 0.20 -14.90 0.55
CA GLY A 11 -1.09 -15.04 -0.12
C GLY A 11 -1.63 -13.69 -0.61
N PHE A 12 -2.81 -13.30 -0.11
CA PHE A 12 -3.47 -12.02 -0.43
C PHE A 12 -3.17 -10.91 0.58
N ASP A 13 -2.34 -11.18 1.59
CA ASP A 13 -2.03 -10.23 2.65
C ASP A 13 -0.56 -9.78 2.58
N GLY A 14 -0.33 -8.50 2.92
CA GLY A 14 1.00 -7.99 3.24
C GLY A 14 1.31 -8.21 4.71
N VAL A 15 2.51 -8.67 5.02
CA VAL A 15 2.99 -8.90 6.39
C VAL A 15 4.21 -8.02 6.62
N VAL A 16 4.16 -7.19 7.66
CA VAL A 16 5.31 -6.38 8.08
C VAL A 16 6.30 -7.27 8.82
N LEU A 17 7.55 -7.25 8.36
CA LEU A 17 8.67 -7.99 8.92
C LEU A 17 9.54 -7.14 9.85
N ASP A 18 9.68 -5.85 9.54
CA ASP A 18 10.46 -4.92 10.34
C ASP A 18 9.94 -3.49 10.19
N GLN A 19 10.14 -2.70 11.22
CA GLN A 19 9.78 -1.28 11.25
C GLN A 19 10.94 -0.50 11.86
N VAL A 20 11.42 0.51 11.14
CA VAL A 20 12.28 1.55 11.72
C VAL A 20 11.39 2.75 12.06
N PRO A 21 11.06 2.98 13.34
CA PRO A 21 10.13 4.04 13.72
C PRO A 21 10.76 5.40 13.48
N GLY A 22 10.00 6.28 12.83
CA GLY A 22 10.35 7.69 12.75
C GLY A 22 10.31 8.38 14.11
N THR A 23 10.92 9.57 14.18
CA THR A 23 11.02 10.39 15.39
C THR A 23 9.79 11.28 15.62
N HIS A 24 8.74 11.18 14.79
CA HIS A 24 7.53 12.02 14.89
C HIS A 24 6.45 11.37 15.76
N ALA A 25 5.61 12.21 16.38
CA ALA A 25 4.61 11.83 17.37
C ALA A 25 3.47 10.96 16.83
N PHE A 26 3.24 10.96 15.51
CA PHE A 26 2.29 10.09 14.84
C PHE A 26 3.05 8.93 14.19
N ARG A 27 2.77 7.70 14.61
CA ARG A 27 3.41 6.48 14.09
C ARG A 27 2.35 5.55 13.54
N PHE A 28 2.48 5.20 12.26
CA PHE A 28 1.82 4.02 11.71
C PHE A 28 2.62 2.79 12.14
N SER A 29 2.24 2.15 13.25
CA SER A 29 2.81 0.88 13.71
C SER A 29 1.92 -0.24 13.21
N VAL A 30 2.44 -1.10 12.34
CA VAL A 30 1.75 -2.33 11.93
C VAL A 30 2.43 -3.44 12.71
N ASP A 31 1.79 -3.94 13.76
CA ASP A 31 2.30 -5.09 14.50
C ASP A 31 2.41 -6.30 13.56
N PRO A 32 3.44 -7.16 13.71
CA PRO A 32 3.52 -8.41 12.96
C PRO A 32 2.21 -9.20 13.09
N GLY A 33 1.55 -9.46 11.96
CA GLY A 33 0.26 -10.17 11.90
C GLY A 33 -0.97 -9.28 11.68
N VAL A 34 -0.82 -7.95 11.70
CA VAL A 34 -1.92 -7.02 11.35
C VAL A 34 -2.11 -6.98 9.83
N ARG A 35 -3.36 -7.20 9.39
CA ARG A 35 -3.77 -7.07 8.00
C ARG A 35 -4.04 -5.60 7.66
N PHE A 36 -3.58 -5.15 6.49
CA PHE A 36 -3.88 -3.84 5.95
C PHE A 36 -4.44 -3.94 4.53
N PRO A 37 -5.30 -3.00 4.10
CA PRO A 37 -5.83 -2.99 2.74
C PRO A 37 -4.71 -2.73 1.73
N LEU A 38 -4.58 -3.62 0.73
CA LEU A 38 -3.56 -3.49 -0.31
C LEU A 38 -3.76 -2.27 -1.21
N HIS A 39 -4.96 -1.70 -1.26
CA HIS A 39 -5.38 -0.67 -2.19
C HIS A 39 -5.08 0.76 -1.69
N THR A 40 -5.23 1.01 -0.39
CA THR A 40 -5.11 2.35 0.20
C THR A 40 -3.81 2.55 0.95
N ALA A 41 -3.13 1.47 1.37
CA ALA A 41 -1.90 1.58 2.15
C ALA A 41 -0.65 1.62 1.25
N ALA A 42 0.28 2.54 1.53
CA ALA A 42 1.56 2.62 0.82
C ALA A 42 2.34 1.28 0.75
N PRO A 43 2.44 0.48 1.83
CA PRO A 43 3.08 -0.85 1.76
C PRO A 43 2.37 -1.79 0.78
N GLY A 44 1.04 -1.70 0.67
CA GLY A 44 0.25 -2.51 -0.26
C GLY A 44 0.56 -2.18 -1.71
N LYS A 45 0.64 -0.87 -2.03
CA LYS A 45 1.07 -0.38 -3.34
C LYS A 45 2.45 -0.88 -3.69
N VAL A 46 3.42 -0.76 -2.78
CA VAL A 46 4.80 -1.25 -3.03
C VAL A 46 4.81 -2.76 -3.24
N MET A 47 4.12 -3.54 -2.41
CA MET A 47 4.08 -5.00 -2.58
C MET A 47 3.51 -5.41 -3.93
N LEU A 48 2.39 -4.82 -4.34
CA LEU A 48 1.74 -5.12 -5.63
C LEU A 48 2.59 -4.66 -6.82
N ALA A 49 3.23 -3.49 -6.74
CA ALA A 49 4.01 -2.92 -7.83
C ALA A 49 5.19 -3.80 -8.30
N TYR A 50 5.71 -4.65 -7.40
CA TYR A 50 6.84 -5.55 -7.70
C TYR A 50 6.43 -7.00 -7.97
N LEU A 51 5.14 -7.31 -8.03
CA LEU A 51 4.68 -8.62 -8.47
C LEU A 51 4.86 -8.84 -9.98
N PRO A 52 5.01 -10.10 -10.43
CA PRO A 52 4.90 -10.43 -11.85
C PRO A 52 3.58 -9.91 -12.42
N ASP A 53 3.61 -9.37 -13.63
CA ASP A 53 2.46 -8.67 -14.23
C ASP A 53 1.20 -9.53 -14.30
N GLN A 54 1.35 -10.84 -14.58
CA GLN A 54 0.23 -11.79 -14.61
C GLN A 54 -0.42 -11.98 -13.24
N GLU A 55 0.39 -12.00 -12.18
CA GLU A 55 -0.10 -12.16 -10.81
C GLU A 55 -0.74 -10.87 -10.31
N ARG A 56 -0.14 -9.72 -10.61
CA ARG A 56 -0.70 -8.40 -10.32
C ARG A 56 -2.06 -8.22 -11.01
N GLY A 57 -2.16 -8.50 -12.30
CA GLY A 57 -3.42 -8.42 -13.04
C GLY A 57 -4.51 -9.31 -12.43
N SER A 58 -4.18 -10.56 -12.09
CA SER A 58 -5.11 -11.48 -11.43
C SER A 58 -5.62 -11.00 -10.07
N LEU A 59 -4.80 -10.23 -9.33
CA LEU A 59 -5.20 -9.62 -8.07
C LEU A 59 -6.12 -8.43 -8.30
N LEU A 60 -5.75 -7.54 -9.21
CA LEU A 60 -6.52 -6.34 -9.53
C LEU A 60 -7.94 -6.68 -10.03
N ASP A 61 -8.07 -7.72 -10.85
CA ASP A 61 -9.36 -8.20 -11.35
C ASP A 61 -10.32 -8.67 -10.24
N ARG A 62 -9.77 -9.07 -9.10
CA ARG A 62 -10.53 -9.60 -7.94
C ARG A 62 -10.71 -8.58 -6.82
N MET A 63 -9.99 -7.47 -6.88
CA MET A 63 -10.03 -6.43 -5.85
C MET A 63 -11.28 -5.56 -5.99
N THR A 64 -11.73 -5.03 -4.87
CA THR A 64 -12.73 -3.96 -4.82
C THR A 64 -12.05 -2.63 -4.51
N PHE A 65 -12.61 -1.55 -5.05
CA PHE A 65 -12.06 -0.20 -4.92
C PHE A 65 -13.07 0.74 -4.24
N PRO A 66 -13.47 0.45 -2.98
CA PRO A 66 -14.36 1.33 -2.24
C PRO A 66 -13.68 2.69 -2.03
N ARG A 67 -14.47 3.76 -2.19
CA ARG A 67 -14.03 5.12 -1.89
C ARG A 67 -14.11 5.35 -0.38
N PHE A 68 -13.03 5.83 0.23
CA PHE A 68 -13.01 6.25 1.64
C PHE A 68 -12.83 7.76 1.79
N THR A 69 -12.01 8.36 0.93
CA THR A 69 -11.69 9.79 0.88
C THR A 69 -11.73 10.30 -0.57
N PRO A 70 -11.60 11.61 -0.81
CA PRO A 70 -11.45 12.16 -2.15
C PRO A 70 -10.20 11.64 -2.89
N ASN A 71 -9.14 11.29 -2.15
CA ASN A 71 -7.87 10.83 -2.70
C ASN A 71 -7.83 9.32 -2.99
N THR A 72 -8.81 8.55 -2.48
CA THR A 72 -8.90 7.12 -2.77
C THR A 72 -8.99 6.88 -4.28
N ILE A 73 -8.08 6.08 -4.82
CA ILE A 73 -8.18 5.55 -6.19
C ILE A 73 -9.42 4.64 -6.23
N THR A 74 -10.26 4.67 -7.25
CA THR A 74 -11.55 3.92 -7.20
C THR A 74 -11.75 2.93 -8.34
N ASN A 75 -10.71 2.61 -9.09
CA ASN A 75 -10.78 1.61 -10.15
C ASN A 75 -9.41 0.97 -10.41
N ALA A 76 -9.45 -0.22 -11.01
CA ALA A 76 -8.26 -1.03 -11.27
C ALA A 76 -7.28 -0.38 -12.27
N ALA A 77 -7.78 0.34 -13.28
CA ALA A 77 -6.94 0.94 -14.31
C ALA A 77 -6.06 2.07 -13.76
N ASP A 78 -6.66 2.98 -12.99
CA ASP A 78 -5.94 4.05 -12.31
C ASP A 78 -5.01 3.49 -11.24
N TYR A 79 -5.41 2.41 -10.57
CA TYR A 79 -4.56 1.77 -9.58
C TYR A 79 -3.34 1.09 -10.21
N GLU A 80 -3.51 0.37 -11.33
CA GLU A 80 -2.38 -0.19 -12.09
C GLU A 80 -1.40 0.90 -12.56
N ALA A 81 -1.92 2.06 -12.97
CA ALA A 81 -1.08 3.21 -13.32
C ALA A 81 -0.26 3.71 -12.12
N GLU A 82 -0.88 3.82 -10.93
CA GLU A 82 -0.17 4.18 -9.71
C GLU A 82 0.90 3.14 -9.33
N LEU A 83 0.60 1.84 -9.45
CA LEU A 83 1.58 0.78 -9.22
C LEU A 83 2.77 0.87 -10.19
N GLY A 84 2.54 1.26 -11.44
CA GLY A 84 3.58 1.58 -12.41
C GLY A 84 4.47 2.75 -11.95
N MET A 85 3.87 3.81 -11.41
CA MET A 85 4.60 4.96 -10.86
C MET A 85 5.42 4.57 -9.61
N VAL A 86 4.85 3.75 -8.72
CA VAL A 86 5.54 3.23 -7.54
C VAL A 86 6.77 2.41 -7.93
N ARG A 87 6.63 1.53 -8.93
CA ARG A 87 7.74 0.73 -9.45
C ARG A 87 8.84 1.61 -10.07
N ALA A 88 8.45 2.63 -10.84
CA ALA A 88 9.41 3.54 -11.47
C ALA A 88 10.17 4.40 -10.46
N ARG A 89 9.53 4.80 -9.35
CA ARG A 89 10.12 5.64 -8.30
C ARG A 89 10.93 4.86 -7.26
N GLY A 90 10.57 3.59 -7.03
CA GLY A 90 11.19 2.76 -6.01
C GLY A 90 10.49 2.79 -4.65
N TYR A 91 9.42 3.58 -4.50
CA TYR A 91 8.68 3.77 -3.25
C TYR A 91 7.24 4.21 -3.54
N GLY A 92 6.33 4.02 -2.58
CA GLY A 92 4.92 4.39 -2.66
C GLY A 92 4.52 5.38 -1.58
N PHE A 93 3.44 6.14 -1.84
CA PHE A 93 2.88 7.12 -0.92
C PHE A 93 1.51 6.68 -0.42
N ASP A 94 1.17 7.07 0.81
CA ASP A 94 -0.19 7.14 1.32
C ASP A 94 -0.57 8.62 1.31
N LEU A 95 -1.53 8.98 0.48
CA LEU A 95 -2.00 10.35 0.30
C LEU A 95 -3.36 10.53 0.99
N ALA A 96 -3.51 9.95 2.18
CA ALA A 96 -4.76 9.91 2.92
C ALA A 96 -5.87 9.20 2.12
N GLU A 97 -5.55 8.06 1.50
CA GLU A 97 -6.54 7.31 0.71
C GLU A 97 -7.51 6.51 1.57
N GLU A 98 -7.18 6.25 2.84
CA GLU A 98 -8.04 5.53 3.79
C GLU A 98 -8.73 6.47 4.80
N MET A 99 -8.01 7.49 5.29
CA MET A 99 -8.52 8.40 6.32
C MET A 99 -7.96 9.81 6.12
N GLU A 100 -8.83 10.82 6.08
CA GLU A 100 -8.42 12.22 5.98
C GLU A 100 -7.57 12.65 7.19
N GLY A 101 -6.53 13.44 6.94
CA GLY A 101 -5.63 13.97 7.99
C GLY A 101 -4.40 13.12 8.29
N GLN A 102 -4.17 12.02 7.56
CA GLN A 102 -2.88 11.32 7.55
C GLN A 102 -1.91 12.05 6.61
N TYR A 103 -0.86 12.67 7.17
CA TYR A 103 0.30 13.21 6.46
C TYR A 103 1.56 12.90 7.28
#